data_AF-A0A2E5U3F5-F1
#
_entry.id   AF-A0A2E5U3F5-F1
#
_cell.length_a   1.000
_cell.length_b   1.000
_cell.length_c   1.000
_cell.angle_alpha   90.00
_cell.angle_beta   90.00
_cell.angle_gamma   90.00
#
_symmetry.space_group_name_H-M   'P 1'
#
loop_
_entity.id
_entity.type
_entity.pdbx_description
1 polymer ?
#
loop_
_entity_poly.entity_id
_entity_poly.type
_entity_poly.pdbx_seq_one_letter_code
_entity_poly.pdbx_strand_id
1 'polypeptide(L)'
;MRDKKHIRGFTLVEILVSILISSIAVSSIAFAIAKGVQHTESIRLKKSAHIALKNYTEKWKSYIAFGYEPMTGVRSEEINLTSKVVSETGDNLETLLQADSDGTEAILYREISRVSIPNRPLSEYWNIKTWIRWKDNFNGLNSGNDWETLEYEVNQIAIR
;
A
#
# COMPACT_ATOMS: atom_id res chain seq x y z
N MET A 1 49.31 -41.03 36.65
CA MET A 1 48.37 -41.41 35.56
C MET A 1 47.86 -40.14 34.91
N ARG A 2 48.16 -39.91 33.63
CA ARG A 2 47.61 -38.78 32.85
C ARG A 2 46.67 -39.38 31.81
N ASP A 3 45.37 -39.18 31.99
CA ASP A 3 44.37 -39.54 30.99
C ASP A 3 44.59 -38.71 29.73
N LYS A 4 44.87 -39.39 28.62
CA LYS A 4 44.95 -38.77 27.30
C LYS A 4 43.52 -38.50 26.84
N LYS A 5 43.08 -37.25 26.99
CA LYS A 5 41.84 -36.75 26.41
C LYS A 5 41.97 -36.78 24.88
N HIS A 6 41.36 -37.77 24.23
CA HIS A 6 41.28 -37.84 22.77
C HIS A 6 40.38 -36.72 22.25
N ILE A 7 40.99 -35.62 21.79
CA ILE A 7 40.31 -34.61 20.99
C ILE A 7 40.12 -35.23 19.61
N ARG A 8 38.95 -35.84 19.35
CA ARG A 8 38.58 -36.31 18.02
C ARG A 8 38.40 -35.08 17.12
N GLY A 9 39.26 -34.92 16.13
CA GLY A 9 39.15 -33.86 15.12
C GLY A 9 37.92 -34.07 14.23
N PHE A 10 37.34 -32.97 13.77
CA PHE A 10 36.20 -32.96 12.85
C PHE A 10 36.57 -33.63 11.53
N THR A 11 35.71 -34.51 11.01
CA THR A 11 35.97 -35.17 9.72
C THR A 11 35.63 -34.24 8.55
N LEU A 12 36.35 -34.33 7.43
CA LEU A 12 36.14 -33.45 6.26
C LEU A 12 34.69 -33.47 5.75
N VAL A 13 34.04 -34.63 5.81
CA VAL A 13 32.62 -34.81 5.45
C VAL A 13 31.70 -33.98 6.35
N GLU A 14 31.98 -33.93 7.65
CA GLU A 14 31.19 -33.18 8.63
C GLU A 14 31.28 -31.67 8.42
N ILE A 15 32.45 -31.17 7.99
CA ILE A 15 32.65 -29.77 7.60
C ILE A 15 31.83 -29.45 6.33
N LEU A 16 31.89 -30.31 5.31
CA LEU A 16 31.13 -30.11 4.07
C LEU A 16 29.61 -30.10 4.32
N VAL A 17 29.11 -31.02 5.14
CA VAL A 17 27.69 -31.06 5.51
C VAL A 17 27.30 -29.81 6.30
N SER A 18 28.14 -29.34 7.24
CA SER A 18 27.89 -28.14 8.02
C SER A 18 27.81 -26.88 7.15
N ILE A 19 28.71 -26.76 6.16
CA ILE A 19 28.68 -25.65 5.19
C ILE A 19 27.42 -25.69 4.35
N LEU A 20 27.00 -26.87 3.89
CA LEU A 20 25.81 -27.03 3.05
C LEU A 20 24.54 -26.65 3.83
N ILE A 21 24.39 -27.13 5.07
CA ILE A 21 23.27 -26.77 5.94
C ILE A 21 23.27 -25.26 6.22
N SER A 22 24.44 -24.68 6.51
CA SER A 22 24.58 -23.25 6.77
C SER A 22 24.20 -22.41 5.55
N SER A 23 24.60 -22.83 4.34
CA SER A 23 24.26 -22.14 3.10
C SER A 23 22.76 -22.14 2.82
N ILE A 24 22.08 -23.28 3.05
CA ILE A 24 20.64 -23.39 2.91
C ILE A 24 19.93 -22.50 3.94
N ALA A 25 20.39 -22.51 5.19
CA ALA A 25 19.82 -21.68 6.26
C ALA A 25 19.97 -20.19 5.99
N VAL A 26 21.14 -19.72 5.53
CA VAL A 26 21.35 -18.31 5.19
C VAL A 26 20.45 -17.90 4.02
N SER A 27 20.32 -18.76 3.00
CA SER A 27 19.48 -18.49 1.84
C SER A 27 18.01 -18.39 2.20
N SER A 28 17.51 -19.27 3.08
CA SER A 28 16.11 -19.25 3.51
C SER A 28 15.80 -18.02 4.37
N ILE A 29 16.71 -17.61 5.26
CA ILE A 29 16.58 -16.39 6.05
C ILE A 29 16.57 -15.16 5.14
N ALA A 30 17.51 -15.07 4.20
CA ALA A 30 17.56 -13.94 3.25
C ALA A 30 16.27 -13.82 2.44
N PHE A 31 15.75 -14.95 1.95
CA PHE A 31 14.47 -15.00 1.23
C PHE A 31 13.28 -14.58 2.10
N ALA A 32 13.23 -15.03 3.36
CA ALA A 32 12.19 -14.65 4.31
C ALA A 32 12.21 -13.13 4.59
N ILE A 33 13.40 -12.55 4.78
CA ILE A 33 13.56 -11.11 4.99
C ILE A 33 13.08 -10.34 3.75
N ALA A 34 13.53 -10.73 2.55
CA ALA A 34 13.13 -10.09 1.31
C ALA A 34 11.60 -10.07 1.12
N LYS A 35 10.93 -11.22 1.37
CA LYS A 35 9.47 -11.31 1.32
C LYS A 35 8.79 -10.45 2.39
N GLY A 36 9.33 -10.43 3.61
CA GLY A 36 8.79 -9.62 4.71
C GLY A 36 8.83 -8.12 4.41
N VAL A 37 9.93 -7.65 3.81
CA VAL A 37 10.09 -6.26 3.39
C VAL A 37 9.08 -5.91 2.29
N GLN A 38 8.98 -6.74 1.24
CA GLN A 38 8.00 -6.53 0.16
C GLN A 38 6.56 -6.44 0.67
N HIS A 39 6.16 -7.37 1.53
CA HIS A 39 4.82 -7.37 2.12
C HIS A 39 4.54 -6.12 2.96
N THR A 40 5.54 -5.64 3.69
CA THR A 40 5.42 -4.43 4.52
C THR A 40 5.24 -3.18 3.64
N GLU A 41 5.97 -3.07 2.54
CA GLU A 41 5.83 -1.96 1.58
C GLU A 41 4.48 -1.98 0.85
N SER A 42 3.99 -3.16 0.44
CA SER A 42 2.63 -3.30 -0.12
C SER A 42 1.55 -2.79 0.86
N ILE A 43 1.64 -3.15 2.14
CA ILE A 43 0.72 -2.66 3.18
C ILE A 43 0.80 -1.12 3.32
N ARG A 44 2.02 -0.56 3.31
CA ARG A 44 2.22 0.90 3.39
C ARG A 44 1.62 1.63 2.19
N LEU A 45 1.80 1.08 1.00
CA LEU A 45 1.21 1.61 -0.23
C LEU A 45 -0.32 1.58 -0.18
N LYS A 46 -0.90 0.44 0.23
CA LYS A 46 -2.35 0.31 0.43
C LYS A 46 -2.90 1.30 1.44
N LYS A 47 -2.19 1.53 2.56
CA LYS A 47 -2.56 2.54 3.56
C LYS A 47 -2.53 3.95 2.98
N SER A 48 -1.52 4.27 2.17
CA SER A 48 -1.40 5.57 1.50
C SER A 48 -2.52 5.79 0.49
N ALA A 49 -2.86 4.75 -0.31
CA ALA A 49 -3.99 4.76 -1.22
C ALA A 49 -5.31 5.01 -0.50
N HIS A 50 -5.53 4.34 0.64
CA HIS A 50 -6.71 4.52 1.48
C HIS A 50 -6.83 5.96 2.02
N ILE A 51 -5.73 6.54 2.52
CA ILE A 51 -5.73 7.92 3.02
C ILE A 51 -6.02 8.90 1.88
N ALA A 52 -5.38 8.72 0.71
CA ALA A 52 -5.61 9.56 -0.46
C ALA A 52 -7.08 9.51 -0.91
N LEU A 53 -7.64 8.31 -1.02
CA LEU A 53 -9.04 8.11 -1.37
C LEU A 53 -9.97 8.77 -0.35
N LYS A 54 -9.76 8.55 0.95
CA LYS A 54 -10.56 9.17 2.01
C LYS A 54 -10.54 10.69 1.93
N ASN A 55 -9.35 11.29 1.79
CA ASN A 55 -9.21 12.74 1.68
C ASN A 55 -9.91 13.26 0.42
N TYR A 56 -9.86 12.50 -0.68
CA TYR A 56 -10.56 12.84 -1.91
C TYR A 56 -12.08 12.80 -1.74
N THR A 57 -12.62 11.75 -1.12
CA THR A 57 -14.05 11.63 -0.81
C THR A 57 -14.51 12.76 0.11
N GLU A 58 -13.78 13.07 1.18
CA GLU A 58 -14.12 14.15 2.10
C GLU A 58 -14.05 15.53 1.43
N LYS A 59 -13.09 15.76 0.54
CA LYS A 59 -13.02 16.99 -0.27
C LYS A 59 -14.30 17.18 -1.07
N TRP A 60 -14.76 16.15 -1.78
CA TRP A 60 -16.00 16.23 -2.57
C TRP A 60 -17.26 16.34 -1.72
N LYS A 61 -17.34 15.60 -0.61
CA LYS A 61 -18.42 15.76 0.37
C LYS A 61 -18.50 17.20 0.88
N SER A 62 -17.35 17.81 1.18
CA SER A 62 -17.29 19.19 1.66
C SER A 62 -17.81 20.17 0.60
N TYR A 63 -17.39 20.03 -0.66
CA TYR A 63 -17.86 20.90 -1.74
C TYR A 63 -19.37 20.82 -1.94
N ILE A 64 -19.93 19.61 -1.94
CA ILE A 64 -21.39 19.43 -2.05
C ILE A 64 -22.10 20.02 -0.81
N ALA A 65 -21.57 19.83 0.39
CA ALA A 65 -22.13 20.40 1.61
C ALA A 65 -22.13 21.95 1.58
N PHE A 66 -21.12 22.57 0.94
CA PHE A 66 -21.04 24.01 0.70
C PHE A 66 -21.95 24.52 -0.44
N GLY A 67 -22.71 23.63 -1.10
CA GLY A 67 -23.63 24.00 -2.18
C GLY A 67 -22.97 24.10 -3.56
N TYR A 68 -21.75 23.59 -3.73
CA TYR A 68 -21.16 23.45 -5.08
C TYR A 68 -21.91 22.37 -5.86
N GLU A 69 -22.29 22.66 -7.10
CA GLU A 69 -22.91 21.70 -8.02
C GLU A 69 -21.83 21.05 -8.90
N PRO A 70 -21.39 19.82 -8.61
CA PRO A 70 -20.36 19.16 -9.39
C PRO A 70 -20.88 18.72 -10.75
N MET A 71 -19.99 18.75 -11.74
CA MET A 71 -20.23 18.10 -13.03
C MET A 71 -20.45 16.60 -12.82
N THR A 72 -21.53 16.07 -13.39
CA THR A 72 -21.91 14.66 -13.31
C THR A 72 -21.03 13.79 -14.22
N GLY A 73 -21.03 12.48 -13.96
CA GLY A 73 -20.27 11.49 -14.70
C GLY A 73 -18.90 11.16 -14.09
N VAL A 74 -18.17 10.28 -14.76
CA VAL A 74 -16.88 9.76 -14.28
C VAL A 74 -15.75 10.75 -14.58
N ARG A 75 -14.93 11.05 -13.58
CA ARG A 75 -13.72 11.87 -13.69
C ARG A 75 -12.55 11.23 -13.01
N SER A 76 -11.35 11.47 -13.54
CA SER A 76 -10.09 10.96 -12.98
C SER A 76 -9.11 12.08 -12.65
N GLU A 77 -8.25 11.83 -11.68
CA GLU A 77 -7.14 12.68 -11.25
C GLU A 77 -5.93 11.79 -10.97
N GLU A 78 -4.83 12.05 -11.68
CA GLU A 78 -3.58 11.34 -11.47
C GLU A 78 -2.87 11.86 -10.22
N ILE A 79 -2.44 10.95 -9.37
CA ILE A 79 -1.70 11.25 -8.15
C ILE A 79 -0.52 10.29 -8.00
N ASN A 80 0.52 10.73 -7.31
CA ASN A 80 1.62 9.87 -6.92
C ASN A 80 1.43 9.43 -5.48
N LEU A 81 1.37 8.11 -5.26
CA LEU A 81 1.39 7.55 -3.92
C LEU A 81 2.84 7.45 -3.45
N THR A 82 3.18 8.26 -2.46
CA THR A 82 4.43 8.09 -1.73
C THR A 82 4.20 7.06 -0.63
N SER A 83 4.90 5.91 -0.66
CA SER A 83 4.90 4.98 0.48
C SER A 83 5.59 5.56 1.72
N LYS A 84 6.33 6.66 1.54
CA LYS A 84 7.09 7.36 2.57
C LYS A 84 6.15 8.11 3.51
N VAL A 85 5.77 7.44 4.60
CA VAL A 85 5.47 8.17 5.83
C VAL A 85 6.78 8.82 6.25
N VAL A 86 6.87 10.14 6.18
CA VAL A 86 7.99 10.89 6.78
C VAL A 86 7.95 10.57 8.27
N SER A 87 8.79 9.63 8.69
CA SER A 87 9.06 9.41 10.11
C SER A 87 9.80 10.66 10.60
N GLU A 88 9.15 11.48 11.42
CA GLU A 88 9.73 12.67 12.04
C GLU A 88 10.93 12.35 12.96
N THR A 89 11.15 11.07 13.25
CA THR A 89 12.28 10.57 14.03
C THR A 89 13.34 9.99 13.10
N GLY A 90 14.37 10.80 12.84
CA GLY A 90 15.41 10.57 11.84
C GLY A 90 16.51 9.60 12.24
N ASP A 91 16.18 8.35 12.55
CA ASP A 91 17.19 7.29 12.70
C ASP A 91 16.54 5.92 12.47
N ASN A 92 16.32 5.53 11.22
CA ASN A 92 15.86 4.18 10.90
C ASN A 92 16.57 3.67 9.65
N LEU A 93 16.96 2.39 9.70
CA LEU A 93 17.56 1.53 8.67
C LEU A 93 16.96 1.67 7.25
N GLU A 94 15.79 2.30 7.13
CA GLU A 94 15.06 2.63 5.90
C GLU A 94 15.81 3.58 4.96
N THR A 95 16.77 4.38 5.45
CA THR A 95 17.62 5.22 4.59
C THR A 95 18.64 4.43 3.77
N LEU A 96 19.00 3.20 4.17
CA LEU A 96 20.01 2.38 3.48
C LEU A 96 19.41 1.43 2.42
N LEU A 97 18.08 1.25 2.41
CA LEU A 97 17.36 0.45 1.42
C LEU A 97 16.59 1.33 0.43
N GLN A 98 17.04 2.58 0.21
CA GLN A 98 16.49 3.48 -0.80
C GLN A 98 16.73 2.90 -2.21
N ALA A 99 15.83 1.99 -2.61
CA ALA A 99 15.46 1.84 -4.00
C ALA A 99 14.69 3.11 -4.39
N ASP A 100 15.04 3.60 -5.57
CA ASP A 100 14.58 4.82 -6.23
C ASP A 100 13.17 5.24 -5.82
N SER A 101 13.06 6.48 -5.33
CA SER A 101 11.81 7.08 -4.87
C SER A 101 10.94 7.54 -6.05
N ASP A 102 10.71 6.66 -7.02
CA ASP A 102 9.66 6.87 -8.00
C ASP A 102 8.34 6.50 -7.33
N GLY A 103 7.58 7.53 -6.95
CA GLY A 103 6.24 7.36 -6.41
C GLY A 103 5.42 6.44 -7.30
N THR A 104 4.59 5.60 -6.69
CA THR A 104 3.71 4.73 -7.46
C THR A 104 2.61 5.57 -8.11
N GLU A 105 2.51 5.50 -9.44
CA GLU A 105 1.40 6.08 -10.19
C GLU A 105 0.07 5.52 -9.68
N ALA A 106 -0.84 6.41 -9.29
CA ALA A 106 -2.19 6.07 -8.94
C ALA A 106 -3.19 7.04 -9.57
N ILE A 107 -4.40 6.55 -9.80
CA ILE A 107 -5.46 7.31 -10.43
C ILE A 107 -6.65 7.30 -9.48
N LEU A 108 -7.02 8.48 -9.01
CA LEU A 108 -8.27 8.71 -8.30
C LEU A 108 -9.38 8.90 -9.30
N TYR A 109 -10.53 8.34 -9.01
CA TYR A 109 -11.73 8.46 -9.79
C TYR A 109 -12.90 8.92 -8.91
N ARG A 110 -13.84 9.62 -9.53
CA ARG A 110 -15.13 9.93 -8.94
C ARG A 110 -16.24 9.79 -9.95
N GLU A 111 -17.41 9.47 -9.45
CA GLU A 111 -18.69 9.57 -10.12
C GLU A 111 -19.66 10.23 -9.16
N ILE A 112 -20.23 11.36 -9.58
CA ILE A 112 -21.20 12.11 -8.76
C ILE A 112 -22.52 12.17 -9.53
N SER A 113 -23.59 11.74 -8.88
CA SER A 113 -24.94 11.72 -9.44
C SER A 113 -25.95 12.36 -8.50
N ARG A 114 -26.95 13.05 -9.06
CA ARG A 114 -28.02 13.68 -8.28
C ARG A 114 -29.07 12.62 -7.96
N VAL A 115 -29.45 12.52 -6.69
CA VAL A 115 -30.51 11.61 -6.24
C VAL A 115 -31.80 12.42 -6.16
N SER A 116 -32.70 12.18 -7.11
CA SER A 116 -34.04 12.77 -7.08
C SER A 116 -34.92 11.96 -6.12
N ILE A 117 -35.34 12.58 -5.01
CA ILE A 117 -36.29 11.97 -4.08
C ILE A 117 -37.67 12.56 -4.39
N PRO A 118 -38.60 11.79 -4.99
CA PRO A 118 -39.96 12.24 -5.16
C PRO A 118 -40.55 12.54 -3.77
N ASN A 119 -41.08 13.75 -3.57
CA ASN A 119 -41.71 14.28 -2.34
C ASN A 119 -40.81 15.02 -1.32
N ARG A 120 -39.55 15.37 -1.63
CA ARG A 120 -38.76 16.31 -0.80
C ARG A 120 -38.04 17.39 -1.63
N PRO A 121 -38.76 18.45 -2.06
CA PRO A 121 -38.20 19.46 -2.97
C PRO A 121 -37.20 20.43 -2.31
N LEU A 122 -37.08 20.44 -0.98
CA LEU A 122 -36.30 21.44 -0.24
C LEU A 122 -34.84 21.05 0.01
N SER A 123 -34.45 19.81 -0.26
CA SER A 123 -33.12 19.28 0.06
C SER A 123 -32.57 18.48 -1.12
N GLU A 124 -31.47 18.95 -1.70
CA GLU A 124 -30.79 18.28 -2.81
C GLU A 124 -29.85 17.20 -2.25
N TYR A 125 -29.99 15.96 -2.77
CA TYR A 125 -29.15 14.84 -2.40
C TYR A 125 -28.23 14.47 -3.56
N TRP A 126 -26.98 14.15 -3.24
CA TRP A 126 -25.97 13.71 -4.19
C TRP A 126 -25.37 12.39 -3.74
N ASN A 127 -25.27 11.43 -4.65
CA ASN A 127 -24.50 10.21 -4.46
C ASN A 127 -23.08 10.46 -4.97
N ILE A 128 -22.10 10.19 -4.11
CA ILE A 128 -20.68 10.35 -4.38
C ILE A 128 -20.05 8.97 -4.34
N LYS A 129 -19.61 8.49 -5.50
CA LYS A 129 -18.82 7.28 -5.65
C LYS A 129 -17.38 7.67 -5.97
N THR A 130 -16.42 7.17 -5.23
CA THR A 130 -14.99 7.44 -5.43
C THR A 130 -14.20 6.15 -5.37
N TRP A 131 -13.23 5.98 -6.25
CA TRP A 131 -12.32 4.84 -6.19
C TRP A 131 -10.91 5.26 -6.56
N ILE A 132 -9.92 4.49 -6.11
CA ILE A 132 -8.51 4.69 -6.46
C ILE A 132 -7.99 3.41 -7.09
N ARG A 133 -7.18 3.55 -8.14
CA ARG A 133 -6.41 2.46 -8.74
C ARG A 133 -4.93 2.75 -8.63
N TRP A 134 -4.13 1.76 -8.25
CA TRP A 134 -2.67 1.88 -8.20
C TRP A 134 -2.00 0.57 -8.60
N LYS A 135 -0.73 0.63 -9.00
CA LYS A 135 0.07 -0.57 -9.30
C LYS A 135 0.82 -1.01 -8.05
N ASP A 136 0.60 -2.22 -7.55
CA ASP A 136 1.40 -2.75 -6.44
C ASP A 136 2.68 -3.39 -6.97
N ASN A 137 3.75 -2.59 -7.03
CA ASN A 137 5.07 -3.04 -7.48
C ASN A 137 5.75 -3.99 -6.47
N PHE A 138 5.16 -4.22 -5.29
CA PHE A 138 5.74 -5.02 -4.22
C PHE A 138 5.15 -6.44 -4.15
N ASN A 139 4.15 -6.77 -4.97
CA ASN A 139 3.51 -8.10 -5.03
C ASN A 139 4.36 -9.17 -5.76
N GLY A 140 5.65 -9.30 -5.41
CA GLY A 140 6.52 -10.43 -5.75
C GLY A 140 6.59 -10.84 -7.25
N LEU A 141 7.06 -12.07 -7.52
CA LEU A 141 7.26 -12.64 -8.88
C LEU A 141 5.97 -12.79 -9.71
N ASN A 142 4.80 -12.51 -9.12
CA ASN A 142 3.50 -12.52 -9.78
C ASN A 142 2.96 -11.10 -10.02
N SER A 143 3.81 -10.06 -9.96
CA SER A 143 3.44 -8.70 -10.35
C SER A 143 3.23 -8.64 -11.88
N GLY A 144 2.13 -9.21 -12.35
CA GLY A 144 1.48 -8.70 -13.55
C GLY A 144 1.22 -7.21 -13.37
N ASN A 145 0.94 -6.50 -14.46
CA ASN A 145 0.53 -5.08 -14.44
C ASN A 145 -0.87 -4.90 -13.80
N ASP A 146 -1.13 -5.61 -12.70
CA ASP A 146 -2.41 -5.74 -12.05
C ASP A 146 -2.62 -4.50 -11.19
N TRP A 147 -3.69 -3.79 -11.53
CA TRP A 147 -4.09 -2.60 -10.82
C TRP A 147 -4.95 -3.01 -9.64
N GLU A 148 -4.48 -2.68 -8.44
CA GLU A 148 -5.28 -2.77 -7.23
C GLU A 148 -6.35 -1.68 -7.23
N THR A 149 -7.51 -1.96 -6.64
CA THR A 149 -8.64 -1.01 -6.59
C THR A 149 -9.24 -0.94 -5.19
N LEU A 150 -9.51 0.27 -4.70
CA LEU A 150 -10.30 0.54 -3.49
C LEU A 150 -11.41 1.52 -3.81
N GLU A 151 -12.59 1.34 -3.23
CA GLU A 151 -13.80 2.09 -3.54
C GLU A 151 -14.56 2.53 -2.29
N TYR A 152 -15.17 3.72 -2.36
CA TYR A 152 -16.15 4.24 -1.42
C TYR A 152 -17.37 4.77 -2.14
N GLU A 153 -18.53 4.60 -1.51
CA GLU A 153 -19.78 5.18 -1.93
C GLU A 153 -20.48 5.83 -0.73
N VAL A 154 -20.89 7.09 -0.89
CA VAL A 154 -21.51 7.88 0.18
C VAL A 154 -22.60 8.78 -0.40
N ASN A 155 -23.72 8.89 0.31
CA ASN A 155 -24.77 9.88 0.01
C ASN A 155 -24.55 11.16 0.84
N GLN A 156 -24.61 12.32 0.20
CA GLN A 156 -24.36 13.63 0.81
C GLN A 156 -25.55 14.58 0.55
N ILE A 157 -25.91 15.35 1.58
CA ILE A 157 -26.91 16.41 1.50
C ILE A 157 -26.20 17.73 1.16
N ALA A 158 -26.74 18.49 0.20
CA ALA A 158 -26.34 19.87 -0.04
C ALA A 158 -27.20 20.81 0.81
N ILE A 159 -26.55 21.70 1.55
CA ILE A 159 -27.25 22.77 2.29
C ILE A 159 -27.38 23.95 1.32
N ARG A 160 -28.62 24.36 1.05
CA ARG A 160 -28.94 25.61 0.33
C ARG A 160 -29.46 26.64 1.32
#